data_AF-A0A2J4Q2C8-F1
#
_entry.id   AF-A0A2J4Q2C8-F1
#
_cell.length_a   1.000
_cell.length_b   1.000
_cell.length_c   1.000
_cell.angle_alpha   90.00
_cell.angle_beta   90.00
_cell.angle_gamma   90.00
#
_symmetry.space_group_name_H-M   'P 1'
#
loop_
_entity.id
_entity.type
_entity.pdbx_description
1 polymer ?
#
loop_
_entity_poly.entity_id
_entity_poly.type
_entity_poly.pdbx_seq_one_letter_code
_entity_poly.pdbx_strand_id
1 'polypeptide(L)'
;MFLLPTLALAGNRWNVTLPGGNMRFQGEIIAESCRVEAGDRQMVVTMGQIASNRFHATGEDAISVPFDIHLQECNTAVSQHVGVAFTGVADGKNPDVLSVGEGPGIATGIGIALFDKDNSLI
;
A
#
# COMPACT_ATOMS: atom_id res chain seq x y z
N MET A 1 -21.20 -95.32 -12.48
CA MET A 1 -20.44 -94.15 -12.97
C MET A 1 -21.10 -92.91 -12.37
N PHE A 2 -20.58 -92.41 -11.24
CA PHE A 2 -21.11 -91.23 -10.54
C PHE A 2 -20.51 -89.96 -11.17
N LEU A 3 -21.35 -89.02 -11.59
CA LEU A 3 -20.94 -87.67 -12.01
C LEU A 3 -21.55 -86.66 -11.05
N LEU A 4 -20.77 -86.22 -10.07
CA LEU A 4 -21.10 -85.11 -9.18
C LEU A 4 -20.85 -83.78 -9.92
N PRO A 5 -21.82 -82.86 -10.00
CA PRO A 5 -21.59 -81.55 -10.61
C PRO A 5 -20.72 -80.68 -9.69
N THR A 6 -19.77 -79.98 -10.30
CA THR A 6 -18.86 -79.02 -9.67
C THR A 6 -19.64 -77.82 -9.11
N LEU A 7 -19.55 -77.59 -7.80
CA LEU A 7 -20.03 -76.33 -7.21
C LEU A 7 -19.16 -75.17 -7.72
N ALA A 8 -19.75 -74.28 -8.51
CA ALA A 8 -19.17 -72.98 -8.81
C ALA A 8 -19.34 -72.06 -7.59
N LEU A 9 -18.25 -71.74 -6.89
CA LEU A 9 -18.25 -70.66 -5.90
C LEU A 9 -18.24 -69.33 -6.65
N ALA A 10 -19.40 -68.71 -6.78
CA ALA A 10 -19.52 -67.32 -7.19
C ALA A 10 -18.94 -66.44 -6.07
N GLY A 11 -17.70 -65.98 -6.23
CA GLY A 11 -17.06 -65.03 -5.32
C GLY A 11 -17.74 -63.67 -5.40
N ASN A 12 -18.56 -63.35 -4.41
CA ASN A 12 -19.22 -62.06 -4.25
C ASN A 12 -18.16 -61.00 -3.89
N ARG A 13 -17.81 -60.14 -4.87
CA ARG A 13 -16.99 -58.94 -4.64
C ARG A 13 -17.82 -57.92 -3.86
N TRP A 14 -17.69 -57.91 -2.54
CA TRP A 14 -18.30 -56.89 -1.69
C TRP A 14 -17.50 -55.59 -1.82
N ASN A 15 -18.10 -54.55 -2.40
CA ASN A 15 -17.54 -53.21 -2.34
C ASN A 15 -18.02 -52.58 -1.02
N VAL A 16 -17.19 -52.65 0.02
CA VAL A 16 -17.50 -52.11 1.35
C VAL A 16 -16.99 -50.68 1.41
N THR A 17 -17.89 -49.70 1.28
CA THR A 17 -17.56 -48.31 1.59
C THR A 17 -17.70 -48.10 3.09
N LEU A 18 -16.57 -47.96 3.78
CA LEU A 18 -16.56 -47.67 5.21
C LEU A 18 -17.05 -46.23 5.44
N PRO A 19 -17.77 -45.95 6.54
CA PRO A 19 -18.13 -44.59 6.91
C PRO A 19 -16.85 -43.74 6.98
N GLY A 20 -16.79 -42.67 6.20
CA GLY A 20 -15.68 -41.71 6.25
C GLY A 20 -15.63 -40.98 7.59
N GLY A 21 -14.47 -40.37 7.90
CA GLY A 21 -14.32 -39.49 9.05
C GLY A 21 -14.90 -38.10 8.81
N ASN A 22 -15.10 -37.35 9.90
CA ASN A 22 -15.50 -35.94 9.83
C ASN A 22 -14.27 -35.03 9.67
N MET A 23 -14.28 -34.13 8.69
CA MET A 23 -13.29 -33.06 8.56
C MET A 23 -13.91 -31.72 8.99
N ARG A 24 -13.13 -30.92 9.72
CA ARG A 24 -13.48 -29.52 10.03
C ARG A 24 -12.38 -28.60 9.52
N PHE A 25 -12.79 -27.60 8.76
CA PHE A 25 -11.94 -26.49 8.34
C PHE A 25 -12.29 -25.27 9.18
N GLN A 26 -11.28 -24.62 9.75
CA GLN A 26 -11.41 -23.36 10.48
C GLN A 26 -10.40 -22.38 9.88
N GLY A 27 -10.83 -21.14 9.69
CA GLY A 27 -10.02 -20.06 9.18
C GLY A 27 -10.71 -18.72 9.44
N GLU A 28 -9.94 -17.64 9.34
CA GLU A 28 -10.40 -16.26 9.52
C GLU A 28 -10.08 -15.48 8.24
N ILE A 29 -10.98 -14.59 7.84
CA ILE A 29 -10.77 -13.67 6.71
C ILE A 29 -10.56 -12.28 7.30
N ILE A 30 -9.35 -11.75 7.12
CA ILE A 30 -8.99 -10.40 7.57
C ILE A 30 -9.00 -9.42 6.40
N ALA A 31 -9.26 -8.14 6.69
CA ALA A 31 -9.06 -7.08 5.72
C ALA A 31 -7.57 -6.70 5.70
N GLU A 32 -6.90 -6.95 4.58
CA GLU A 32 -5.49 -6.61 4.41
C GLU A 32 -5.29 -5.10 4.22
N SER A 33 -4.13 -4.61 4.66
CA SER A 33 -3.72 -3.22 4.44
C SER A 33 -3.39 -2.97 2.97
N CYS A 34 -3.50 -1.71 2.53
CA CYS A 34 -2.97 -1.29 1.25
C CYS A 34 -1.45 -1.48 1.15
N ARG A 35 -0.96 -1.74 -0.07
CA ARG A 35 0.48 -1.74 -0.37
C ARG A 35 0.84 -0.51 -1.18
N VAL A 36 1.89 0.20 -0.79
CA VAL A 36 2.43 1.29 -1.62
C VAL A 36 3.08 0.69 -2.87
N GLU A 37 2.72 1.23 -4.03
CA GLU A 37 3.29 0.87 -5.32
C GLU A 37 4.82 0.93 -5.29
N ALA A 38 5.49 -0.02 -5.95
CA ALA A 38 6.94 -0.14 -5.90
C ALA A 38 7.65 1.13 -6.40
N GLY A 39 7.11 1.80 -7.43
CA GLY A 39 7.63 3.06 -7.96
C GLY A 39 7.59 4.22 -6.96
N ASP A 40 6.59 4.22 -6.08
CA ASP A 40 6.33 5.35 -5.17
C ASP A 40 7.10 5.23 -3.86
N ARG A 41 7.68 4.06 -3.57
CA ARG A 41 8.52 3.83 -2.38
C ARG A 41 9.80 4.66 -2.41
N GLN A 42 10.27 5.01 -3.60
CA GLN A 42 11.45 5.84 -3.82
C GLN A 42 11.13 6.88 -4.89
N MET A 43 10.39 7.90 -4.49
CA MET A 43 9.95 8.97 -5.36
C MET A 43 10.92 10.15 -5.32
N VAL A 44 11.21 10.72 -6.49
CA VAL A 44 11.93 11.99 -6.63
C VAL A 44 11.00 12.98 -7.33
N VAL A 45 10.50 13.96 -6.58
CA VAL A 45 9.67 15.03 -7.14
C VAL A 45 10.59 16.14 -7.64
N THR A 46 10.59 16.39 -8.95
CA THR A 46 11.43 17.44 -9.54
C THR A 46 10.74 18.79 -9.42
N MET A 47 11.21 19.61 -8.46
CA MET A 47 10.63 20.94 -8.18
C MET A 47 10.92 22.00 -9.25
N GLY A 48 11.85 21.71 -10.17
CA GLY A 48 12.27 22.65 -11.21
C GLY A 48 13.11 23.82 -10.67
N GLN A 49 13.27 24.84 -11.51
CA GLN A 49 13.99 26.07 -11.16
C GLN A 49 13.00 27.16 -10.83
N ILE A 50 13.13 27.76 -9.65
CA ILE A 50 12.32 28.91 -9.23
C ILE A 50 13.23 30.15 -9.17
N ALA A 51 12.85 31.19 -9.90
CA ALA A 51 13.55 32.47 -9.86
C ALA A 51 13.38 33.13 -8.48
N SER A 52 14.49 33.57 -7.88
CA SER A 52 14.50 34.13 -6.53
C SER A 52 13.69 35.42 -6.39
N ASN A 53 13.58 36.21 -7.47
CA ASN A 53 12.84 37.46 -7.50
C ASN A 53 11.31 37.30 -7.58
N ARG A 54 10.81 36.05 -7.62
CA ARG A 54 9.38 35.75 -7.60
C ARG A 54 8.76 36.05 -6.23
N PHE A 55 9.49 35.80 -5.16
CA PHE A 55 8.96 35.90 -3.80
C PHE A 55 9.13 37.34 -3.31
N HIS A 56 8.01 37.99 -3.00
CA HIS A 56 7.96 39.37 -2.54
C HIS A 56 7.57 39.47 -1.06
N ALA A 57 6.90 38.45 -0.51
CA ALA A 57 6.48 38.40 0.88
C ALA A 57 6.62 36.99 1.48
N THR A 58 6.76 36.92 2.81
CA THR A 58 6.76 35.66 3.55
C THR A 58 5.40 34.97 3.42
N GLY A 59 5.42 33.67 3.16
CA GLY A 59 4.21 32.85 2.97
C GLY A 59 3.68 32.83 1.54
N GLU A 60 4.39 33.43 0.59
CA GLU A 60 4.09 33.25 -0.84
C GLU A 60 4.54 31.87 -1.33
N ASP A 61 3.65 31.18 -2.03
CA ASP A 61 3.94 29.86 -2.59
C ASP A 61 4.49 29.91 -4.02
N ALA A 62 5.28 28.88 -4.33
CA ALA A 62 5.76 28.60 -5.67
C ALA A 62 4.63 28.03 -6.56
N ILE A 63 4.95 27.57 -7.78
CA ILE A 63 3.98 26.84 -8.60
C ILE A 63 3.93 25.44 -7.99
N SER A 64 2.75 24.96 -7.64
CA SER A 64 2.59 23.64 -7.06
C SER A 64 3.04 22.56 -8.04
N VAL A 65 3.84 21.62 -7.54
CA VAL A 65 4.27 20.44 -8.31
C VAL A 65 3.49 19.25 -7.79
N PRO A 66 2.50 18.74 -8.55
CA PRO A 66 1.69 17.60 -8.10
C PRO A 66 2.51 16.32 -8.14
N PHE A 67 2.23 15.43 -7.19
CA PHE A 67 2.72 14.06 -7.15
C PHE A 67 1.65 13.18 -6.51
N ASP A 68 1.68 11.89 -6.81
CA ASP A 68 0.69 10.92 -6.34
C ASP A 68 1.38 9.78 -5.60
N ILE A 69 0.70 9.22 -4.59
CA ILE A 69 1.10 7.99 -3.90
C ILE A 69 0.03 6.95 -4.19
N HIS A 70 0.36 5.96 -5.00
CA HIS A 70 -0.52 4.91 -5.43
C HIS A 70 -0.53 3.76 -4.42
N LEU A 71 -1.74 3.39 -4.03
CA LEU A 71 -2.01 2.27 -3.14
C LEU A 71 -2.62 1.13 -3.95
N GLN A 72 -1.99 -0.03 -3.91
CA GLN A 72 -2.38 -1.24 -4.60
C GLN A 72 -2.89 -2.29 -3.61
N GLU A 73 -3.68 -3.24 -4.12
CA GLU A 73 -4.19 -4.39 -3.36
C GLU A 73 -4.99 -3.99 -2.10
N CYS A 74 -5.64 -2.82 -2.13
CA CYS A 74 -6.48 -2.36 -1.02
C CYS A 74 -7.84 -3.06 -0.99
N ASN A 75 -8.26 -3.53 0.20
CA ASN A 75 -9.67 -3.78 0.47
C ASN A 75 -10.44 -2.45 0.49
N THR A 76 -11.64 -2.40 -0.08
CA THR A 76 -12.51 -1.20 -0.12
C THR A 76 -12.86 -0.67 1.27
N ALA A 77 -12.92 -1.54 2.29
CA ALA A 77 -13.12 -1.13 3.68
C ALA A 77 -11.90 -0.40 4.26
N VAL A 78 -10.69 -0.67 3.76
CA VAL A 78 -9.45 -0.05 4.24
C VAL A 78 -9.13 1.21 3.44
N SER A 79 -9.35 1.22 2.13
CA SER A 79 -9.01 2.35 1.26
C SER A 79 -9.68 3.67 1.65
N GLN A 80 -10.83 3.62 2.32
CA GLN A 80 -11.57 4.82 2.76
C GLN A 80 -11.01 5.45 4.04
N HIS A 81 -10.12 4.76 4.75
CA HIS A 81 -9.62 5.18 6.06
C HIS A 81 -8.09 5.35 6.10
N VAL A 82 -7.44 5.41 4.94
CA VAL A 82 -6.00 5.62 4.87
C VAL A 82 -5.66 7.07 5.20
N GLY A 83 -4.79 7.26 6.18
CA GLY A 83 -4.13 8.53 6.46
C GLY A 83 -2.69 8.51 5.97
N VAL A 84 -2.21 9.66 5.50
CA VAL A 84 -0.82 9.87 5.09
C VAL A 84 -0.22 10.96 5.98
N ALA A 85 1.00 10.74 6.44
CA ALA A 85 1.77 11.74 7.19
C ALA A 85 3.17 11.83 6.58
N PHE A 86 3.68 13.05 6.50
CA PHE A 86 5.03 13.31 6.01
C PHE A 86 5.95 13.61 7.18
N THR A 87 7.18 13.11 7.11
CA THR A 87 8.20 13.37 8.12
C THR A 87 9.48 13.80 7.44
N GLY A 88 10.17 14.75 8.03
CA GLY A 88 11.42 15.30 7.49
C GLY A 88 12.01 16.32 8.44
N VAL A 89 13.13 16.92 8.02
CA VAL A 89 13.75 18.01 8.77
C VAL A 89 12.92 19.26 8.54
N ALA A 90 12.33 19.80 9.60
CA ALA A 90 11.56 21.03 9.54
C ALA A 90 12.47 22.25 9.30
N ASP A 91 11.95 23.30 8.66
CA ASP A 91 12.66 24.56 8.53
C ASP A 91 12.82 25.25 9.90
N GLY A 92 13.98 25.87 10.12
CA GLY A 92 14.33 26.47 11.41
C GLY A 92 13.51 27.73 11.76
N LYS A 93 12.86 28.37 10.77
CA LYS A 93 12.01 29.56 10.96
C LYS A 93 10.53 29.23 10.91
N ASN A 94 10.14 28.20 10.15
CA ASN A 94 8.76 27.71 10.08
C ASN A 94 8.70 26.18 10.22
N PRO A 95 8.28 25.64 11.37
CA PRO A 95 8.25 24.20 11.59
C PRO A 95 7.21 23.44 10.75
N ASP A 96 6.26 24.14 10.12
CA ASP A 96 5.19 23.55 9.32
C ASP A 96 5.65 23.25 7.87
N VAL A 97 6.89 23.59 7.51
CA VAL A 97 7.47 23.30 6.19
C VAL A 97 8.81 22.57 6.32
N LEU A 98 9.19 21.81 5.29
CA LEU A 98 10.45 21.09 5.27
C LEU A 98 11.61 22.01 4.88
N SER A 99 12.76 21.80 5.53
CA SER A 99 14.00 22.51 5.24
C SER A 99 14.59 22.09 3.89
N VAL A 100 15.15 23.06 3.17
CA VAL A 100 16.00 22.81 1.98
C VAL A 100 17.48 22.59 2.34
N GLY A 101 17.80 22.54 3.64
CA GLY A 101 19.15 22.44 4.17
C GLY A 101 19.84 23.79 4.36
N GLU A 102 21.10 23.74 4.79
CA GLU A 102 21.93 24.92 5.06
C GLU A 102 23.32 24.74 4.44
N GLY A 103 23.90 25.82 3.90
CA GLY A 103 25.28 25.84 3.40
C GLY A 103 25.51 26.73 2.19
N PRO A 104 26.77 26.90 1.74
CA PRO A 104 27.10 27.66 0.55
C PRO A 104 26.40 27.11 -0.70
N GLY A 105 25.70 27.96 -1.44
CA GLY A 105 24.99 27.58 -2.66
C GLY A 105 23.58 26.98 -2.43
N ILE A 106 23.14 26.84 -1.17
CA ILE A 106 21.76 26.47 -0.83
C ILE A 106 20.90 27.73 -0.74
N ALA A 107 19.68 27.65 -1.25
CA ALA A 107 18.72 28.75 -1.19
C ALA A 107 18.31 29.03 0.25
N THR A 108 18.13 30.31 0.60
CA THR A 108 17.76 30.75 1.95
C THR A 108 16.40 31.44 1.97
N GLY A 109 15.65 31.29 3.06
CA GLY A 109 14.35 31.95 3.24
C GLY A 109 13.20 31.26 2.50
N ILE A 110 13.41 30.00 2.10
CA ILE A 110 12.41 29.16 1.47
C ILE A 110 12.35 27.81 2.19
N GLY A 111 11.18 27.18 2.18
CA GLY A 111 10.96 25.80 2.62
C GLY A 111 10.09 25.07 1.61
N ILE A 112 9.93 23.75 1.81
CA ILE A 112 9.04 22.93 0.99
C ILE A 112 7.76 22.69 1.79
N ALA A 113 6.66 23.28 1.33
CA ALA A 113 5.32 23.04 1.86
C ALA A 113 4.65 21.87 1.12
N LEU A 114 3.92 21.05 1.86
CA LEU A 114 3.15 19.92 1.31
C LEU A 114 1.67 20.19 1.51
N PHE A 115 0.91 20.09 0.43
CA PHE A 115 -0.51 20.34 0.43
C PHE A 115 -1.26 19.06 0.05
N ASP A 116 -2.43 18.88 0.65
CA ASP A 116 -3.36 17.85 0.21
C ASP A 116 -4.11 18.26 -1.07
N LYS A 117 -4.97 17.37 -1.57
CA LYS A 117 -5.79 17.61 -2.77
C LYS A 117 -6.77 18.78 -2.63
N ASP A 118 -7.09 19.18 -1.39
CA ASP A 118 -8.00 20.27 -1.07
C ASP A 118 -7.24 21.58 -0.80
N ASN A 119 -5.92 21.59 -1.09
CA ASN A 119 -5.02 22.71 -0.90
C ASN A 119 -4.89 23.13 0.58
N SER A 120 -5.05 22.17 1.49
CA SER A 120 -4.75 22.35 2.91
C SER A 120 -3.31 21.94 3.17
N LEU A 121 -2.59 22.75 3.94
CA LEU A 121 -1.25 22.40 4.43
C LEU A 121 -1.37 21.17 5.33
N ILE A 122 -0.54 20.15 5.06
CA ILE A 122 -0.51 18.87 5.78
C ILE A 122 0.33 18.97 7.06
#